data_AF-A0A1G0M3R8-F1
#
_entry.id   AF-A0A1G0M3R8-F1
#
_cell.length_a   1.000
_cell.length_b   1.000
_cell.length_c   1.000
_cell.angle_alpha   90.00
_cell.angle_beta   90.00
_cell.angle_gamma   90.00
#
_symmetry.space_group_name_H-M   'P 1'
#
loop_
_entity.id
_entity.type
_entity.pdbx_description
1 polymer ?
#
loop_
_entity_poly.entity_id
_entity_poly.type
_entity_poly.pdbx_seq_one_letter_code
_entity_poly.pdbx_strand_id
1 'polypeptide(L)'
;MFKTLKDLLCPTSSSSGRRESSCICCGRCCEQFGGHLNASARDLERWKQEGRDDLLSRVNRLGWIWVDPKSGRLEDPCPFIERTDDNLGLCGINDTKPDMCRDYPTVAHGHRCLSGVFLKL
;
A
#
# COMPACT_ATOMS: atom_id res chain seq x y z
N MET A 1 -26.96 -8.92 2.31
CA MET A 1 -25.81 -9.54 1.62
C MET A 1 -24.57 -8.77 2.06
N PHE A 2 -23.89 -9.23 3.10
CA PHE A 2 -22.73 -8.50 3.66
C PHE A 2 -21.49 -8.90 2.84
N LYS A 3 -20.90 -7.94 2.15
CA LYS A 3 -19.58 -8.12 1.53
C LYS A 3 -18.54 -8.21 2.64
N THR A 4 -17.61 -9.15 2.55
CA THR A 4 -16.49 -9.23 3.49
C THR A 4 -15.51 -8.08 3.24
N LEU A 5 -14.69 -7.72 4.23
CA LEU A 5 -13.65 -6.69 4.08
C LEU A 5 -12.73 -6.99 2.88
N LYS A 6 -12.46 -8.28 2.64
CA LYS A 6 -11.76 -8.81 1.46
C LYS A 6 -12.45 -8.43 0.14
N ASP A 7 -13.77 -8.57 0.06
CA ASP A 7 -14.52 -8.27 -1.17
C ASP A 7 -14.58 -6.77 -1.51
N LEU A 8 -14.45 -5.91 -0.49
CA LEU A 8 -14.38 -4.45 -0.66
C LEU A 8 -12.99 -3.99 -1.11
N LEU A 9 -11.94 -4.62 -0.57
CA LEU A 9 -10.56 -4.25 -0.84
C LEU A 9 -9.98 -4.94 -2.09
N CYS A 10 -10.53 -6.09 -2.47
CA CYS A 10 -9.97 -7.00 -3.46
C CYS A 10 -11.07 -7.75 -4.26
N PRO A 11 -11.75 -7.08 -5.21
CA PRO A 11 -12.72 -7.77 -6.05
C PRO A 11 -12.01 -8.78 -6.96
N THR A 12 -12.41 -10.05 -6.92
CA THR A 12 -11.88 -11.10 -7.81
C THR A 12 -12.44 -10.94 -9.23
N SER A 13 -11.58 -10.99 -10.25
CA SER A 13 -12.00 -10.98 -11.65
C SER A 13 -11.65 -12.32 -12.32
N SER A 14 -12.67 -12.99 -12.86
CA SER A 14 -12.56 -14.29 -13.53
C SER A 14 -12.96 -14.20 -15.00
N SER A 15 -12.01 -14.02 -15.93
CA SER A 15 -12.21 -14.44 -17.34
C SER A 15 -10.90 -14.49 -18.15
N SER A 16 -10.77 -15.50 -19.00
CA SER A 16 -9.59 -15.86 -19.81
C SER A 16 -9.45 -15.02 -21.08
N GLY A 17 -8.36 -14.26 -21.16
CA GLY A 17 -7.94 -13.41 -22.28
C GLY A 17 -7.15 -12.24 -21.70
N ARG A 18 -5.93 -11.94 -22.22
CA ARG A 18 -4.90 -11.01 -21.67
C ARG A 18 -5.46 -10.08 -20.57
N ARG A 19 -5.40 -10.56 -19.31
CA ARG A 19 -6.28 -10.09 -18.22
C ARG A 19 -5.75 -8.83 -17.57
N GLU A 20 -6.41 -7.71 -17.83
CA GLU A 20 -6.44 -6.57 -16.91
C GLU A 20 -7.03 -7.08 -15.57
N SER A 21 -6.35 -6.87 -14.44
CA SER A 21 -6.79 -7.41 -13.14
C SER A 21 -6.74 -6.33 -12.06
N SER A 22 -7.69 -6.36 -11.13
CA SER A 22 -7.67 -5.62 -9.87
C SER A 22 -6.54 -6.11 -8.96
N CYS A 23 -6.16 -5.30 -7.96
CA CYS A 23 -5.26 -5.75 -6.90
C CYS A 23 -5.82 -7.03 -6.25
N ILE A 24 -4.99 -8.08 -6.16
CA ILE A 24 -5.37 -9.35 -5.52
C ILE A 24 -5.01 -9.41 -4.02
N CYS A 25 -4.67 -8.25 -3.42
CA CYS A 25 -4.28 -8.12 -2.01
C CYS A 25 -3.25 -9.15 -1.53
N CYS A 26 -2.24 -9.44 -2.36
CA CYS A 26 -1.17 -10.36 -2.01
C CYS A 26 -0.14 -9.80 -1.00
N GLY A 27 -0.11 -8.49 -0.77
CA GLY A 27 0.84 -7.82 0.12
C GLY A 27 2.25 -7.60 -0.42
N ARG A 28 2.64 -8.17 -1.56
CA ARG A 28 4.04 -8.13 -2.04
C ARG A 28 4.63 -6.73 -2.21
N CYS A 29 3.81 -5.73 -2.59
CA CYS A 29 4.28 -4.35 -2.67
C CYS A 29 4.65 -3.79 -1.29
N CYS A 30 3.88 -4.09 -0.25
CA CYS A 30 4.18 -3.71 1.13
C CYS A 30 5.43 -4.42 1.66
N GLU A 31 5.67 -5.66 1.25
CA GLU A 31 6.84 -6.44 1.66
C GLU A 31 8.13 -6.01 0.98
N GLN A 32 8.05 -5.66 -0.31
CA GLN A 32 9.24 -5.39 -1.11
C GLN A 32 9.62 -3.91 -1.11
N PHE A 33 8.64 -3.02 -0.93
CA PHE A 33 8.82 -1.58 -1.07
C PHE A 33 8.55 -0.81 0.22
N GLY A 34 8.21 -1.46 1.33
CA GLY A 34 7.85 -0.80 2.59
C GLY A 34 8.87 0.27 2.99
N GLY A 35 10.15 -0.08 3.00
CA GLY A 35 11.23 0.86 3.36
C GLY A 35 11.67 1.84 2.27
N HIS A 36 11.01 1.88 1.11
CA HIS A 36 11.47 2.59 -0.09
C HIS A 36 10.44 3.61 -0.62
N LEU A 37 9.69 4.25 0.27
CA LEU A 37 8.60 5.16 -0.06
C LEU A 37 8.82 6.55 0.54
N ASN A 38 8.26 7.55 -0.13
CA ASN A 38 8.16 8.93 0.35
C ASN A 38 6.69 9.36 0.43
N ALA A 39 6.39 10.22 1.41
CA ALA A 39 5.11 10.92 1.46
C ALA A 39 5.12 12.12 0.51
N SER A 40 4.03 12.33 -0.23
CA SER A 40 3.82 13.58 -0.94
C SER A 40 3.45 14.70 0.06
N ALA A 41 3.59 15.96 -0.34
CA ALA A 41 3.07 17.08 0.46
C ALA A 41 1.55 16.96 0.70
N ARG A 42 0.82 16.36 -0.26
CA ARG A 42 -0.62 16.10 -0.15
C ARG A 42 -0.93 15.00 0.86
N ASP A 43 -0.11 13.97 0.95
CA ASP A 43 -0.23 12.93 1.98
C ASP A 43 -0.06 13.53 3.38
N LEU A 44 0.97 14.36 3.58
CA LEU A 44 1.22 15.01 4.86
C LEU A 44 0.08 15.94 5.30
N GLU A 45 -0.42 16.76 4.38
CA GLU A 45 -1.54 17.65 4.67
C GLU A 45 -2.81 16.86 4.97
N ARG A 46 -3.10 15.80 4.20
CA ARG A 46 -4.24 14.91 4.46
C ARG A 46 -4.14 14.24 5.83
N TRP A 47 -2.99 13.65 6.18
CA TRP A 47 -2.81 12.99 7.47
C TRP A 47 -2.93 13.95 8.65
N LYS A 48 -2.47 15.20 8.49
CA LYS A 48 -2.67 16.25 9.48
C LYS A 48 -4.14 16.60 9.67
N GLN A 49 -4.90 16.74 8.58
CA GLN A 49 -6.35 17.01 8.65
C GLN A 49 -7.14 15.83 9.25
N GLU A 50 -6.70 14.60 8.99
CA GLU A 50 -7.29 13.38 9.54
C GLU A 50 -6.88 13.08 10.99
N GLY A 51 -5.95 13.86 11.58
CA GLY A 51 -5.43 13.61 12.93
C GLY A 51 -4.59 12.33 13.04
N ARG A 52 -3.92 11.92 11.96
CA ARG A 52 -3.11 10.70 11.87
C ARG A 52 -1.67 10.91 12.34
N ASP A 53 -1.52 11.28 13.61
CA ASP A 53 -0.21 11.46 14.25
C ASP A 53 0.63 10.17 14.24
N ASP A 54 -0.02 9.01 14.20
CA ASP A 54 0.61 7.70 14.05
C ASP A 54 1.32 7.52 12.69
N LEU A 55 0.86 8.20 11.64
CA LEU A 55 1.53 8.25 10.33
C LEU A 55 2.56 9.36 10.27
N LEU A 56 2.21 10.55 10.76
CA LEU A 56 3.10 11.73 10.75
C LEU A 56 4.39 11.48 11.55
N SER A 57 4.31 10.77 12.68
CA SER A 57 5.47 10.39 13.49
C SER A 57 6.44 9.42 12.79
N ARG A 58 6.03 8.81 11.67
CA ARG A 58 6.82 7.86 10.87
C ARG A 58 7.41 8.48 9.60
N VAL A 59 7.43 9.80 9.50
CA VAL A 59 8.03 10.55 8.38
C VAL A 59 9.32 11.22 8.84
N ASN A 60 10.45 10.96 8.17
CA ASN A 60 11.67 11.69 8.48
C ASN A 60 11.75 13.05 7.77
N ARG A 61 12.78 13.84 8.10
CA ARG A 61 13.00 15.19 7.55
C ARG A 61 13.20 15.24 6.03
N LEU A 62 13.50 14.11 5.41
CA LEU A 62 13.69 13.98 3.96
C LEU A 62 12.43 13.46 3.25
N GLY A 63 11.35 13.22 3.98
CA GLY A 63 10.07 12.74 3.45
C GLY A 63 9.95 11.23 3.31
N TRP A 64 10.96 10.45 3.73
CA TRP A 64 10.86 8.98 3.74
C TRP A 64 9.87 8.55 4.79
N ILE A 65 9.07 7.54 4.44
CA ILE A 65 8.04 7.00 5.31
C ILE A 65 8.34 5.59 5.77
N TRP A 66 7.62 5.27 6.85
CA TRP A 66 7.73 4.07 7.67
C TRP A 66 9.06 4.03 8.40
N VAL A 67 9.38 5.17 9.02
CA VAL A 67 10.46 5.26 9.99
C VAL A 67 9.90 4.88 11.35
N ASP A 68 10.52 3.91 12.02
CA ASP A 68 10.19 3.59 13.39
C ASP A 68 10.46 4.83 14.28
N PRO A 69 9.43 5.40 14.95
CA PRO A 69 9.58 6.62 15.72
C PRO A 69 10.49 6.46 16.95
N LYS A 70 10.76 5.22 17.38
CA LYS A 70 11.65 4.94 18.51
C LYS A 70 13.10 4.80 18.08
N SER A 71 13.36 4.03 17.01
CA SER A 71 14.73 3.72 16.57
C SER A 71 15.25 4.65 15.47
N GLY A 72 14.37 5.37 14.77
CA GLY A 72 14.71 6.19 13.62
C GLY A 72 15.09 5.39 12.37
N ARG A 73 14.90 4.07 12.38
CA ARG A 73 15.22 3.18 11.26
C ARG A 73 14.03 3.03 10.32
N LEU A 74 14.30 2.88 9.03
CA LEU A 74 13.28 2.49 8.06
C LEU A 74 12.80 1.06 8.38
N GLU A 75 11.50 0.88 8.35
CA GLU A 75 10.82 -0.40 8.52
C GLU A 75 10.63 -1.05 7.16
N ASP A 76 11.14 -2.28 7.03
CA ASP A 76 10.93 -3.15 5.88
C ASP A 76 10.71 -4.58 6.42
N PRO A 77 9.49 -5.14 6.28
CA PRO A 77 8.38 -4.68 5.45
C PRO A 77 7.59 -3.50 6.04
N CYS A 78 6.63 -2.98 5.27
CA CYS A 78 5.71 -1.93 5.70
C CYS A 78 5.02 -2.27 7.04
N PRO A 79 4.98 -1.37 8.03
CA PRO A 79 4.40 -1.63 9.35
C PRO A 79 2.86 -1.74 9.34
N PHE A 80 2.22 -1.38 8.23
CA PHE A 80 0.76 -1.44 8.06
C PHE A 80 0.29 -2.63 7.21
N ILE A 81 1.17 -3.59 6.93
CA ILE A 81 0.74 -4.84 6.30
C ILE A 81 0.13 -5.77 7.36
N GLU A 82 -1.08 -6.26 7.08
CA GLU A 82 -1.78 -7.23 7.89
C GLU A 82 -1.93 -8.54 7.11
N ARG A 83 -1.42 -9.64 7.68
CA ARG A 83 -1.56 -10.97 7.10
C ARG A 83 -2.82 -11.65 7.62
N THR A 84 -3.60 -12.20 6.70
CA THR A 84 -4.76 -13.03 7.02
C THR A 84 -4.42 -14.51 6.91
N ASP A 85 -5.25 -15.38 7.51
CA ASP A 85 -5.11 -16.85 7.42
C ASP A 85 -5.15 -17.37 5.97
N ASP A 86 -5.81 -16.63 5.07
CA ASP A 86 -5.87 -16.90 3.62
C ASP A 86 -4.61 -16.47 2.85
N ASN A 87 -3.52 -16.10 3.52
CA ASN A 87 -2.30 -15.53 2.94
C ASN A 87 -2.50 -14.18 2.19
N LEU A 88 -3.58 -13.45 2.49
CA LEU A 88 -3.72 -12.08 1.99
C LEU A 88 -2.82 -11.14 2.77
N GLY A 89 -2.37 -10.06 2.12
CA GLY A 89 -1.69 -8.93 2.73
C GLY A 89 -2.57 -7.69 2.55
N LEU A 90 -3.35 -7.38 3.58
CA LEU A 90 -4.23 -6.22 3.62
C LEU A 90 -3.45 -5.00 4.13
N CYS A 91 -3.82 -3.81 3.65
CA CYS A 91 -3.25 -2.56 4.12
C CYS A 91 -4.13 -2.01 5.25
N GLY A 92 -3.60 -1.95 6.48
CA GLY A 92 -4.32 -1.42 7.65
C GLY A 92 -4.64 0.08 7.55
N ILE A 93 -4.07 0.78 6.55
CA ILE A 93 -4.33 2.20 6.27
C ILE A 93 -4.89 2.43 4.86
N ASN A 94 -5.58 1.44 4.29
CA ASN A 94 -6.02 1.46 2.90
C ASN A 94 -6.69 2.79 2.47
N ASP A 95 -7.53 3.36 3.32
CA ASP A 95 -8.31 4.55 3.00
C ASP A 95 -7.45 5.81 2.88
N THR A 96 -6.38 5.91 3.68
CA THR A 96 -5.46 7.05 3.68
C THR A 96 -4.03 6.71 3.24
N LYS A 97 -3.87 5.59 2.54
CA LYS A 97 -2.56 5.14 2.06
C LYS A 97 -1.85 6.25 1.26
N PRO A 98 -0.52 6.34 1.36
CA PRO A 98 0.25 7.33 0.60
C PRO A 98 -0.03 7.26 -0.89
N ASP A 99 0.15 8.37 -1.59
CA ASP A 99 -0.03 8.46 -3.04
C ASP A 99 0.83 7.41 -3.77
N MET A 100 2.09 7.22 -3.37
CA MET A 100 2.98 6.20 -3.94
C MET A 100 2.43 4.77 -3.80
N CYS A 101 1.73 4.46 -2.72
CA CYS A 101 1.06 3.17 -2.52
C CYS A 101 -0.22 3.05 -3.35
N ARG A 102 -0.85 4.18 -3.69
CA ARG A 102 -2.06 4.23 -4.53
C ARG A 102 -1.73 4.07 -6.01
N ASP A 103 -0.63 4.68 -6.43
CA ASP A 103 -0.21 4.75 -7.84
C ASP A 103 0.56 3.50 -8.30
N TYR A 104 0.90 2.59 -7.38
CA TYR A 104 1.57 1.35 -7.71
C TYR A 104 0.66 0.40 -8.54
N PRO A 105 1.16 -0.20 -9.64
CA PRO A 105 2.49 -0.05 -10.23
C PRO A 105 2.62 1.18 -11.15
N THR A 106 3.68 1.95 -10.93
CA THR A 106 4.03 3.13 -11.74
C THR A 106 4.87 2.79 -12.98
N VAL A 107 5.25 3.82 -13.75
CA VAL A 107 6.22 3.71 -14.86
C VAL A 107 7.56 3.08 -14.44
N ALA A 108 8.00 3.32 -13.21
CA ALA A 108 9.24 2.75 -12.67
C ALA A 108 9.19 1.21 -12.59
N HIS A 109 7.98 0.65 -12.52
CA HIS A 109 7.72 -0.79 -12.50
C HIS A 109 7.34 -1.34 -13.89
N GLY A 110 7.39 -0.50 -14.94
CA GLY A 110 6.86 -0.83 -16.26
C GLY A 110 5.37 -1.18 -16.25
N HIS A 111 4.60 -0.61 -15.32
CA HIS A 111 3.19 -0.92 -15.05
C HIS A 111 2.91 -2.41 -14.78
N ARG A 112 3.88 -3.12 -14.20
CA ARG A 112 3.74 -4.52 -13.81
C ARG A 112 3.72 -4.68 -12.30
N CYS A 113 2.69 -5.33 -11.77
CA CYS A 113 2.68 -5.74 -10.38
C CYS A 113 3.64 -6.90 -10.15
N LEU A 114 4.31 -6.94 -8.99
CA LEU A 114 5.17 -8.04 -8.51
C LEU A 114 4.49 -9.42 -8.47
N SER A 115 3.16 -9.46 -8.41
CA SER A 115 2.41 -10.71 -8.48
C SER A 115 2.09 -11.15 -9.91
N GLY A 116 2.62 -10.45 -10.91
CA GLY A 116 2.47 -10.78 -12.32
C GLY A 116 1.15 -10.31 -12.95
N VAL A 117 0.37 -9.48 -12.26
CA VAL A 117 -0.87 -8.89 -12.79
C VAL A 117 -0.63 -7.53 -13.44
N PHE A 118 -1.33 -7.24 -14.54
CA PHE A 118 -1.38 -5.92 -15.14
C PHE A 118 -2.53 -5.13 -14.50
N LEU A 119 -2.21 -4.11 -13.69
CA LEU A 119 -3.20 -3.17 -13.16
C LEU A 119 -3.36 -2.03 -14.18
N LYS A 120 -4.58 -1.67 -14.55
CA LYS A 120 -4.84 -0.49 -15.39
C LYS A 120 -4.85 0.75 -14.50
N LEU A 121 -4.07 1.77 -14.89
CA LEU A 121 -4.10 3.12 -14.32
C LEU A 121 -5.41 3.84 -14.68
#